data_AF-A0A7J5X667-F1
#
_entry.id   AF-A0A7J5X667-F1
#
_cell.length_a   1.000
_cell.length_b   1.000
_cell.length_c   1.000
_cell.angle_alpha   90.00
_cell.angle_beta   90.00
_cell.angle_gamma   90.00
#
_symmetry.space_group_name_H-M   'P 1'
#
loop_
_entity.id
_entity.type
_entity.pdbx_description
1 polymer ?
#
loop_
_entity_poly.entity_id
_entity_poly.type
_entity_poly.pdbx_seq_one_letter_code
_entity_poly.pdbx_strand_id
1 'polypeptide(L)'
;MEQGSKLPSQLLELCSEDSTTERKMDLKLKEYCSALKNMRITEDTVAKVVKERVFSAAFHPCASSLLMATGDMGGHLGLWKLGGDWGDGGVLLFRPHTRPVSCLAFSRAQPTHLLSLSYDGSLRCMDVEKAVFDEVFIEDDLRTFDFLSHDCSTLLVGNWNGEVAIVDRRTPGNSHESLHSLDPKTLRCVSVHPLQKQYFAVAESRHNMRTNRWLSKLSAVWDPKQEDCFVVGSLSNPRRVEVFHESGRPLHSFKDDENLKTVQSVTAFHPTRNALLGGNSSGRLHVYTD
;
A
#
# COMPACT_ATOMS: atom_id res chain seq x y z
N MET A 1 14.60 62.35 19.63
CA MET A 1 13.43 61.92 18.84
C MET A 1 13.87 60.74 18.00
N GLU A 2 13.54 59.52 18.43
CA GLU A 2 13.56 58.33 17.58
C GLU A 2 12.16 58.18 16.99
N GLN A 3 12.04 58.12 15.66
CA GLN A 3 10.83 57.62 15.01
C GLN A 3 11.10 56.18 14.61
N GLY A 4 10.52 55.24 15.37
CA GLY A 4 10.51 53.83 15.03
C GLY A 4 9.63 53.58 13.81
N SER A 5 10.21 52.95 12.80
CA SER A 5 9.51 52.38 11.66
C SER A 5 8.61 51.24 12.12
N LYS A 6 7.30 51.49 12.21
CA LYS A 6 6.31 50.43 12.40
C LYS A 6 6.27 49.55 11.14
N LEU A 7 6.44 48.24 11.32
CA LEU A 7 6.21 47.25 10.27
C LEU A 7 4.77 47.37 9.72
N PRO A 8 4.56 47.08 8.41
CA PRO A 8 3.23 47.18 7.79
C PRO A 8 2.23 46.26 8.49
N SER A 9 1.02 46.76 8.76
CA SER A 9 -0.05 46.04 9.47
C SER A 9 -0.44 44.70 8.81
N GLN A 10 -0.23 44.57 7.50
CA GLN A 10 -0.45 43.35 6.72
C GLN A 10 0.46 42.18 7.11
N LEU A 11 1.60 42.44 7.77
CA LEU A 11 2.54 41.41 8.23
C LEU A 11 2.14 40.79 9.58
N LEU A 12 1.29 41.47 10.36
CA LEU A 12 0.70 40.96 11.60
C LEU A 12 -0.55 40.09 11.36
N GLU A 13 -1.21 40.25 10.21
CA GLU A 13 -2.33 39.38 9.78
C GLU A 13 -1.88 37.99 9.33
N LEU A 14 -0.59 37.79 9.02
CA LEU A 14 -0.02 36.47 8.74
C LEU A 14 0.16 35.61 10.01
N CYS A 15 0.09 36.19 11.21
CA CYS A 15 0.31 35.48 12.47
C CYS A 15 -0.99 35.16 13.24
N SER A 16 -2.16 35.47 12.68
CA SER A 16 -3.46 35.18 13.31
C SER A 16 -4.16 33.94 12.74
N GLU A 17 -3.68 33.40 11.61
CA GLU A 17 -4.22 32.20 10.95
C GLU A 17 -3.84 30.88 11.64
N ASP A 18 -2.77 30.88 12.45
CA ASP A 18 -2.24 29.67 13.11
C ASP A 18 -3.29 29.04 14.04
N SER A 19 -3.96 29.84 14.87
CA SER A 19 -4.89 29.30 15.88
C SER A 19 -6.17 28.69 15.30
N THR A 20 -6.63 29.14 14.14
CA THR A 20 -7.85 28.64 13.50
C THR A 20 -7.57 27.40 12.66
N THR A 21 -6.40 27.39 11.99
CA THR A 21 -5.92 26.26 11.20
C THR A 21 -5.57 25.08 12.10
N GLU A 22 -4.85 25.31 13.19
CA GLU A 22 -4.53 24.27 14.19
C GLU A 22 -5.80 23.65 14.80
N ARG A 23 -6.77 24.47 15.22
CA ARG A 23 -8.05 23.97 15.76
C ARG A 23 -8.81 23.13 14.75
N LYS A 24 -8.79 23.52 13.47
CA LYS A 24 -9.46 22.78 12.38
C LYS A 24 -8.76 21.45 12.10
N MET A 25 -7.43 21.41 12.15
CA MET A 25 -6.63 20.18 12.04
C MET A 25 -6.90 19.24 13.22
N ASP A 26 -6.92 19.77 14.44
CA ASP A 26 -7.25 19.01 15.64
C ASP A 26 -8.66 18.42 15.61
N LEU A 27 -9.65 19.16 15.10
CA LEU A 27 -11.01 18.66 14.91
C LEU A 27 -11.04 17.51 13.89
N LYS A 28 -10.40 17.68 12.73
CA LYS A 28 -10.28 16.62 11.72
C LYS A 28 -9.61 15.37 12.27
N LEU A 29 -8.54 15.53 13.05
CA LEU A 29 -7.83 14.39 13.64
C LEU A 29 -8.68 13.68 14.72
N LYS A 30 -9.48 14.42 15.50
CA LYS A 30 -10.45 13.85 16.45
C LYS A 30 -11.56 13.06 15.75
N GLU A 31 -12.08 13.58 14.63
CA GLU A 31 -13.05 12.89 13.79
C GLU A 31 -12.45 11.60 13.21
N TYR A 32 -11.23 11.69 12.67
CA TYR A 32 -10.47 10.53 12.18
C TYR A 32 -10.26 9.47 13.26
N CYS A 33 -9.83 9.87 14.46
CA CYS A 33 -9.68 8.95 15.60
C CYS A 33 -11.01 8.31 16.02
N SER A 34 -12.12 9.03 15.89
CA SER A 34 -13.45 8.50 16.16
C SER A 34 -13.88 7.48 15.10
N ALA A 35 -13.60 7.73 13.82
CA ALA A 35 -13.83 6.79 12.74
C ALA A 35 -13.03 5.50 12.93
N LEU A 36 -11.74 5.59 13.29
CA LEU A 36 -10.90 4.42 13.58
C LEU A 36 -11.46 3.55 14.71
N LYS A 37 -12.05 4.15 15.75
CA LYS A 37 -12.66 3.41 16.88
C LYS A 37 -13.93 2.65 16.51
N ASN A 38 -14.59 3.05 15.43
CA ASN A 38 -15.80 2.37 14.94
C ASN A 38 -15.44 1.15 14.08
N MET A 39 -14.24 1.11 13.51
CA MET A 39 -13.78 -0.02 12.71
C MET A 39 -13.46 -1.23 13.60
N ARG A 40 -13.98 -2.40 13.23
CA ARG A 40 -13.80 -3.66 13.97
C ARG A 40 -13.46 -4.81 13.04
N ILE A 41 -12.97 -5.88 13.64
CA ILE A 41 -12.80 -7.18 13.00
C ILE A 41 -13.85 -8.15 13.56
N THR A 42 -14.38 -9.01 12.70
CA THR A 42 -15.26 -10.12 13.07
C THR A 42 -14.77 -11.38 12.37
N GLU A 43 -15.34 -12.54 12.70
CA GLU A 43 -14.99 -13.80 12.04
C GLU A 43 -15.20 -13.72 10.50
N ASP A 44 -16.28 -13.05 10.06
CA ASP A 44 -16.60 -12.86 8.64
C ASP A 44 -15.64 -11.91 7.92
N THR A 45 -14.91 -11.07 8.65
CA THR A 45 -13.88 -10.17 8.10
C THR A 45 -12.47 -10.75 8.19
N VAL A 46 -12.37 -12.08 8.37
CA VAL A 46 -11.13 -12.84 8.30
C VAL A 46 -11.26 -14.01 7.34
N ALA A 47 -10.41 -14.05 6.31
CA ALA A 47 -10.38 -15.16 5.36
C ALA A 47 -8.97 -15.67 5.09
N LYS A 48 -8.85 -16.97 4.83
CA LYS A 48 -7.64 -17.58 4.27
C LYS A 48 -7.70 -17.40 2.75
N VAL A 49 -6.96 -16.43 2.22
CA VAL A 49 -7.11 -16.00 0.82
C VAL A 49 -6.06 -16.63 -0.09
N VAL A 50 -4.83 -16.81 0.41
CA VAL A 50 -3.71 -17.44 -0.30
C VAL A 50 -3.10 -18.53 0.55
N LYS A 51 -2.32 -19.45 -0.04
CA LYS A 51 -1.81 -20.65 0.66
C LYS A 51 -0.64 -20.32 1.57
N GLU A 52 0.27 -19.50 1.08
CA GLU A 52 1.50 -19.15 1.77
C GLU A 52 1.41 -17.76 2.43
N ARG A 53 2.51 -17.35 3.06
CA ARG A 53 2.69 -16.01 3.63
C ARG A 53 2.35 -14.90 2.63
N VAL A 54 1.55 -13.93 3.09
CA VAL A 54 1.24 -12.71 2.34
C VAL A 54 2.52 -11.88 2.16
N PHE A 55 2.80 -11.49 0.92
CA PHE A 55 3.89 -10.62 0.52
C PHE A 55 3.40 -9.24 0.09
N SER A 56 2.25 -9.17 -0.56
CA SER A 56 1.62 -7.94 -1.00
C SER A 56 0.10 -8.05 -0.88
N ALA A 57 -0.57 -6.92 -0.68
CA ALA A 57 -2.02 -6.87 -0.65
C ALA A 57 -2.52 -5.46 -1.03
N ALA A 58 -3.67 -5.38 -1.69
CA ALA A 58 -4.25 -4.12 -2.15
C ALA A 58 -5.77 -4.15 -2.09
N PHE A 59 -6.38 -3.01 -1.77
CA PHE A 59 -7.81 -2.80 -1.98
C PHE A 59 -8.08 -2.39 -3.42
N HIS A 60 -9.14 -2.95 -4.00
CA HIS A 60 -9.76 -2.39 -5.20
C HIS A 60 -10.38 -1.03 -4.85
N PRO A 61 -10.28 0.01 -5.69
CA PRO A 61 -10.71 1.37 -5.36
C PRO A 61 -12.24 1.59 -5.26
N CYS A 62 -13.04 0.53 -5.33
CA CYS A 62 -14.49 0.63 -5.40
C CYS A 62 -15.09 0.98 -4.03
N ALA A 63 -15.92 2.02 -3.97
CA ALA A 63 -16.58 2.40 -2.72
C ALA A 63 -17.75 1.49 -2.35
N SER A 64 -18.44 0.87 -3.31
CA SER A 64 -19.67 0.09 -3.03
C SER A 64 -19.39 -1.30 -2.47
N SER A 65 -18.22 -1.88 -2.71
CA SER A 65 -17.86 -3.22 -2.23
C SER A 65 -16.39 -3.33 -1.88
N LEU A 66 -16.08 -4.05 -0.80
CA LEU A 66 -14.71 -4.35 -0.42
C LEU A 66 -14.22 -5.57 -1.20
N LEU A 67 -13.45 -5.30 -2.25
CA LEU A 67 -12.68 -6.30 -3.01
C LEU A 67 -11.20 -6.08 -2.73
N MET A 68 -10.49 -7.16 -2.43
CA MET A 68 -9.07 -7.15 -2.10
C MET A 68 -8.33 -8.14 -2.98
N ALA A 69 -7.08 -7.81 -3.29
CA ALA A 69 -6.12 -8.72 -3.89
C ALA A 69 -4.97 -8.98 -2.92
N THR A 70 -4.41 -10.18 -2.96
CA THR A 70 -3.24 -10.55 -2.17
C THR A 70 -2.33 -11.46 -2.97
N GLY A 71 -1.04 -11.27 -2.77
CA GLY A 71 0.04 -12.01 -3.42
C GLY A 71 0.86 -12.73 -2.37
N ASP A 72 1.16 -14.01 -2.58
CA ASP A 72 1.89 -14.82 -1.61
C ASP A 72 3.32 -15.18 -2.04
N MET A 73 4.04 -15.79 -1.11
CA MET A 73 5.42 -16.24 -1.30
C MET A 73 5.59 -17.30 -2.41
N GLY A 74 4.54 -18.07 -2.72
CA GLY A 74 4.56 -19.14 -3.72
C GLY A 74 4.15 -18.71 -5.13
N GLY A 75 3.88 -17.42 -5.33
CA GLY A 75 3.40 -16.87 -6.60
C GLY A 75 1.89 -16.97 -6.80
N HIS A 76 1.14 -17.29 -5.74
CA HIS A 76 -0.32 -17.25 -5.81
C HIS A 76 -0.83 -15.83 -5.71
N LEU A 77 -1.91 -15.58 -6.44
CA LEU A 77 -2.71 -14.37 -6.39
C LEU A 77 -4.12 -14.75 -5.93
N GLY A 78 -4.55 -14.21 -4.80
CA GLY A 78 -5.91 -14.39 -4.30
C GLY A 78 -6.73 -13.11 -4.46
N LEU A 79 -7.96 -13.25 -4.95
CA LEU A 79 -8.98 -12.20 -4.90
C LEU A 79 -10.00 -12.57 -3.83
N TRP A 80 -10.40 -11.59 -3.02
CA TRP A 80 -11.40 -11.79 -1.99
C TRP A 80 -12.41 -10.64 -2.00
N LYS A 81 -13.68 -10.99 -2.22
CA LYS A 81 -14.81 -10.06 -2.08
C LYS A 81 -15.47 -10.31 -0.73
N LEU A 82 -15.44 -9.32 0.16
CA LEU A 82 -16.07 -9.45 1.47
C LEU A 82 -17.59 -9.59 1.31
N GLY A 83 -18.17 -10.63 1.93
CA GLY A 83 -19.59 -10.98 1.77
C GLY A 83 -19.96 -11.44 0.35
N GLY A 84 -18.98 -11.73 -0.50
CA GLY A 84 -19.21 -12.28 -1.83
C GLY A 84 -19.52 -13.78 -1.81
N ASP A 85 -20.24 -14.24 -2.82
CA ASP A 85 -20.59 -15.63 -3.08
C ASP A 85 -19.59 -16.33 -4.03
N TRP A 86 -18.43 -15.72 -4.26
CA TRP A 86 -17.39 -16.25 -5.15
C TRP A 86 -16.64 -17.41 -4.50
N GLY A 87 -16.49 -18.53 -5.22
CA GLY A 87 -15.66 -19.65 -4.75
C GLY A 87 -16.04 -20.13 -3.35
N ASP A 88 -15.04 -20.39 -2.51
CA ASP A 88 -15.22 -20.71 -1.10
C ASP A 88 -15.05 -19.43 -0.25
N GLY A 89 -16.13 -18.96 0.37
CA GLY A 89 -16.10 -17.79 1.25
C GLY A 89 -15.78 -16.44 0.58
N GLY A 90 -16.11 -16.29 -0.71
CA GLY A 90 -15.83 -15.06 -1.48
C GLY A 90 -14.43 -15.00 -2.08
N VAL A 91 -13.67 -16.11 -2.07
CA VAL A 91 -12.26 -16.18 -2.47
C VAL A 91 -12.08 -16.88 -3.82
N LEU A 92 -11.29 -16.26 -4.69
CA LEU A 92 -10.75 -16.86 -5.92
C LEU A 92 -9.22 -16.93 -5.83
N LEU A 93 -8.64 -18.05 -6.22
CA LEU A 93 -7.19 -18.29 -6.13
C LEU A 93 -6.59 -18.64 -7.48
N PHE A 94 -5.55 -17.91 -7.85
CA PHE A 94 -4.78 -18.08 -9.07
C PHE A 94 -3.30 -18.27 -8.75
N ARG A 95 -2.52 -18.74 -9.72
CA ARG A 95 -1.06 -18.82 -9.61
C ARG A 95 -0.40 -18.29 -10.88
N PRO A 96 -0.48 -16.98 -11.13
CA PRO A 96 0.14 -16.38 -12.31
C PRO A 96 1.67 -16.30 -12.20
N HIS A 97 2.24 -16.51 -11.02
CA HIS A 97 3.67 -16.37 -10.77
C HIS A 97 4.26 -17.65 -10.16
N THR A 98 5.58 -17.80 -10.23
CA THR A 98 6.32 -18.96 -9.67
C THR A 98 7.13 -18.63 -8.42
N ARG A 99 7.30 -17.34 -8.12
CA ARG A 99 8.05 -16.80 -6.98
C ARG A 99 7.21 -15.73 -6.25
N PRO A 100 7.69 -15.16 -5.11
CA PRO A 100 6.88 -14.23 -4.33
C PRO A 100 6.33 -13.06 -5.14
N VAL A 101 5.03 -12.81 -5.02
CA VAL A 101 4.37 -11.63 -5.60
C VAL A 101 4.63 -10.43 -4.69
N SER A 102 5.67 -9.66 -5.01
CA SER A 102 6.22 -8.64 -4.12
C SER A 102 5.46 -7.30 -4.15
N CYS A 103 4.74 -7.01 -5.23
CA CYS A 103 4.01 -5.77 -5.39
C CYS A 103 2.69 -6.00 -6.15
N LEU A 104 1.62 -5.33 -5.70
CA LEU A 104 0.27 -5.41 -6.26
C LEU A 104 -0.36 -4.02 -6.29
N ALA A 105 -1.04 -3.69 -7.39
CA ALA A 105 -1.83 -2.46 -7.47
C ALA A 105 -2.98 -2.58 -8.48
N PHE A 106 -4.18 -2.17 -8.06
CA PHE A 106 -5.30 -1.99 -8.99
C PHE A 106 -5.11 -0.71 -9.80
N SER A 107 -5.42 -0.77 -11.10
CA SER A 107 -5.46 0.44 -11.92
C SER A 107 -6.63 1.33 -11.51
N ARG A 108 -6.35 2.60 -11.28
CA ARG A 108 -7.37 3.61 -10.96
C ARG A 108 -8.11 4.09 -12.21
N ALA A 109 -7.50 3.94 -13.38
CA ALA A 109 -8.08 4.31 -14.67
C ALA A 109 -8.92 3.17 -15.29
N GLN A 110 -8.56 1.92 -15.00
CA GLN A 110 -9.25 0.73 -15.50
C GLN A 110 -9.50 -0.23 -14.32
N PRO A 111 -10.65 -0.12 -13.62
CA PRO A 111 -10.88 -0.84 -12.36
C PRO A 111 -10.80 -2.38 -12.48
N THR A 112 -11.06 -2.94 -13.66
CA THR A 112 -10.93 -4.37 -13.93
C THR A 112 -9.48 -4.86 -13.99
N HIS A 113 -8.49 -3.96 -14.04
CA HIS A 113 -7.08 -4.30 -14.16
C HIS A 113 -6.35 -4.31 -12.82
N LEU A 114 -5.71 -5.43 -12.52
CA LEU A 114 -4.83 -5.61 -11.37
C LEU A 114 -3.43 -5.96 -11.86
N LEU A 115 -2.43 -5.15 -11.49
CA LEU A 115 -1.04 -5.42 -11.82
C LEU A 115 -0.36 -6.17 -10.68
N SER A 116 0.42 -7.19 -11.03
CA SER A 116 1.18 -8.03 -10.10
C SER A 116 2.63 -8.19 -10.57
N LEU A 117 3.58 -7.89 -9.69
CA LEU A 117 5.00 -8.04 -9.93
C LEU A 117 5.56 -9.12 -9.01
N SER A 118 6.43 -9.96 -9.58
CA SER A 118 7.01 -11.10 -8.88
C SER A 118 8.52 -11.14 -9.03
N TYR A 119 9.17 -11.78 -8.05
CA TYR A 119 10.59 -12.10 -8.11
C TYR A 119 10.95 -13.16 -9.15
N ASP A 120 9.98 -13.70 -9.89
CA ASP A 120 10.23 -14.54 -11.08
C ASP A 120 10.58 -13.73 -12.33
N GLY A 121 10.70 -12.41 -12.20
CA GLY A 121 11.08 -11.53 -13.27
C GLY A 121 9.91 -11.08 -14.16
N SER A 122 8.66 -11.37 -13.76
CA SER A 122 7.50 -10.93 -14.50
C SER A 122 6.67 -9.88 -13.75
N LEU A 123 6.23 -8.87 -14.51
CA LEU A 123 5.13 -7.97 -14.18
C LEU A 123 3.97 -8.32 -15.11
N ARG A 124 2.82 -8.64 -14.54
CA ARG A 124 1.62 -9.09 -15.25
C ARG A 124 0.42 -8.19 -14.95
N CYS A 125 -0.52 -8.12 -15.89
CA CYS A 125 -1.80 -7.45 -15.73
C CYS A 125 -2.92 -8.49 -15.80
N MET A 126 -3.68 -8.62 -14.71
CA MET A 126 -4.89 -9.43 -14.67
C MET A 126 -6.10 -8.59 -15.09
N ASP A 127 -6.91 -9.11 -16.02
CA ASP A 127 -8.30 -8.69 -16.19
C ASP A 127 -9.16 -9.52 -15.21
N VAL A 128 -9.67 -8.85 -14.17
CA VAL A 128 -10.42 -9.47 -13.07
C VAL A 128 -11.74 -10.09 -13.54
N GLU A 129 -12.37 -9.54 -14.57
CA GLU A 129 -13.64 -10.07 -15.09
C GLU A 129 -13.41 -11.32 -15.95
N LYS A 130 -12.31 -11.34 -16.72
CA LYS A 130 -11.99 -12.44 -17.63
C LYS A 130 -11.09 -13.52 -17.00
N ALA A 131 -10.48 -13.23 -15.86
CA ALA A 131 -9.44 -14.04 -15.24
C ALA A 131 -8.27 -14.37 -16.19
N VAL A 132 -7.91 -13.41 -17.06
CA VAL A 132 -6.79 -13.50 -18.01
C VAL A 132 -5.61 -12.71 -17.45
N PHE A 133 -4.39 -13.21 -17.66
CA PHE A 133 -3.14 -12.60 -17.22
C PHE A 133 -2.25 -12.31 -18.41
N ASP A 134 -2.07 -11.05 -18.73
CA ASP A 134 -1.17 -10.59 -19.79
C ASP A 134 0.18 -10.22 -19.19
N GLU A 135 1.26 -10.58 -19.88
CA GLU A 135 2.61 -10.16 -19.52
C GLU A 135 2.82 -8.71 -19.96
N VAL A 136 3.27 -7.87 -19.02
CA VAL A 136 3.48 -6.43 -19.26
C VAL A 136 4.97 -6.13 -19.41
N PHE A 137 5.80 -6.73 -18.57
CA PHE A 137 7.24 -6.50 -18.56
C PHE A 137 7.96 -7.73 -18.02
N ILE A 138 9.07 -8.09 -18.65
CA ILE A 138 9.91 -9.21 -18.25
C ILE A 138 11.34 -8.71 -18.12
N GLU A 139 11.91 -8.88 -16.93
CA GLU A 139 13.29 -8.50 -16.63
C GLU A 139 13.77 -9.27 -15.40
N ASP A 140 15.07 -9.49 -15.26
CA ASP A 140 15.59 -10.14 -14.07
C ASP A 140 15.48 -9.24 -12.83
N ASP A 141 15.40 -9.88 -11.66
CA ASP A 141 15.47 -9.21 -10.35
C ASP A 141 14.43 -8.10 -10.12
N LEU A 142 13.25 -8.19 -10.75
CA LEU A 142 12.15 -7.26 -10.47
C LEU A 142 11.82 -7.22 -8.98
N ARG A 143 11.51 -6.01 -8.48
CA ARG A 143 11.23 -5.82 -7.05
C ARG A 143 9.90 -5.12 -6.75
N THR A 144 9.62 -4.03 -7.45
CA THR A 144 8.53 -3.11 -7.09
C THR A 144 8.11 -2.30 -8.32
N PHE A 145 6.88 -1.80 -8.33
CA PHE A 145 6.45 -0.83 -9.33
C PHE A 145 5.50 0.21 -8.74
N ASP A 146 5.29 1.29 -9.47
CA ASP A 146 4.22 2.27 -9.22
C ASP A 146 3.72 2.87 -10.55
N PHE A 147 2.52 3.45 -10.56
CA PHE A 147 1.94 4.10 -11.73
C PHE A 147 2.52 5.49 -11.93
N LEU A 148 3.26 5.66 -13.03
CA LEU A 148 3.84 6.94 -13.43
C LEU A 148 2.79 7.85 -14.08
N SER A 149 1.89 7.32 -14.89
CA SER A 149 0.85 8.10 -15.57
C SER A 149 -0.52 8.01 -14.88
N HIS A 150 -1.34 9.05 -15.04
CA HIS A 150 -2.69 9.10 -14.45
C HIS A 150 -3.66 8.05 -15.04
N ASP A 151 -3.47 7.70 -16.31
CA ASP A 151 -4.22 6.66 -17.02
C ASP A 151 -3.70 5.24 -16.74
N CYS A 152 -2.68 5.11 -15.89
CA CYS A 152 -2.00 3.86 -15.56
C CYS A 152 -1.43 3.12 -16.79
N SER A 153 -1.16 3.82 -17.91
CA SER A 153 -0.48 3.23 -19.07
C SER A 153 1.02 3.05 -18.85
N THR A 154 1.63 3.96 -18.08
CA THR A 154 3.07 4.01 -17.87
C THR A 154 3.41 3.72 -16.41
N LEU A 155 4.40 2.87 -16.22
CA LEU A 155 4.82 2.33 -14.93
C LEU A 155 6.28 2.69 -14.68
N LEU A 156 6.59 2.93 -13.42
CA LEU A 156 7.96 3.02 -12.92
C LEU A 156 8.27 1.71 -12.22
N VAL A 157 9.22 0.93 -12.74
CA VAL A 157 9.56 -0.42 -12.24
C VAL A 157 10.98 -0.41 -11.69
N GLY A 158 11.16 -0.83 -10.44
CA GLY A 158 12.46 -0.95 -9.81
C GLY A 158 12.89 -2.40 -9.61
N ASN A 159 14.17 -2.69 -9.83
CA ASN A 159 14.76 -4.01 -9.61
C ASN A 159 15.69 -4.04 -8.37
N TRP A 160 16.24 -5.19 -8.02
CA TRP A 160 17.16 -5.31 -6.87
C TRP A 160 18.52 -4.64 -7.10
N ASN A 161 18.92 -4.48 -8.36
CA ASN A 161 20.25 -4.04 -8.76
C ASN A 161 20.41 -2.51 -8.78
N GLY A 162 19.36 -1.77 -8.45
CA GLY A 162 19.37 -0.30 -8.44
C GLY A 162 18.87 0.33 -9.74
N GLU A 163 18.34 -0.46 -10.66
CA GLU A 163 17.82 0.04 -11.92
C GLU A 163 16.33 0.36 -11.79
N VAL A 164 15.94 1.44 -12.45
CA VAL A 164 14.58 1.95 -12.54
C VAL A 164 14.21 2.05 -14.01
N ALA A 165 13.29 1.21 -14.45
CA ALA A 165 12.74 1.19 -15.79
C ALA A 165 11.45 2.00 -15.87
N ILE A 166 11.27 2.74 -16.96
CA ILE A 166 9.97 3.28 -17.38
C ILE A 166 9.38 2.29 -18.37
N VAL A 167 8.20 1.76 -18.08
CA VAL A 167 7.52 0.75 -18.89
C VAL A 167 6.18 1.31 -19.35
N ASP A 168 5.94 1.39 -20.65
CA ASP A 168 4.62 1.68 -21.20
C ASP A 168 3.92 0.38 -21.61
N ARG A 169 2.74 0.13 -21.05
CA ARG A 169 1.95 -1.09 -21.27
C ARG A 169 1.47 -1.25 -22.71
N ARG A 170 1.54 -0.18 -23.52
CA ARG A 170 1.14 -0.18 -24.93
C ARG A 170 2.31 -0.54 -25.85
N THR A 171 3.53 -0.54 -25.31
CA THR A 171 4.73 -0.85 -26.08
C THR A 171 4.81 -2.35 -26.32
N PRO A 172 4.92 -2.78 -27.59
CA PRO A 172 4.98 -4.20 -27.91
C PRO A 172 6.30 -4.82 -27.42
N GLY A 173 6.26 -6.11 -27.06
CA GLY A 173 7.46 -6.88 -26.73
C GLY A 173 7.87 -6.90 -25.26
N ASN A 174 7.00 -6.44 -24.35
CA ASN A 174 7.18 -6.52 -22.89
C ASN A 174 8.50 -5.88 -22.41
N SER A 175 8.89 -4.76 -23.05
CA SER A 175 10.14 -4.05 -22.82
C SER A 175 9.95 -2.72 -22.10
N HIS A 176 11.06 -2.06 -21.75
CA HIS A 176 11.06 -0.71 -21.18
C HIS A 176 11.25 0.36 -22.27
N GLU A 177 10.71 1.55 -22.03
CA GLU A 177 10.96 2.78 -22.81
C GLU A 177 12.32 3.40 -22.46
N SER A 178 12.66 3.38 -21.17
CA SER A 178 13.95 3.85 -20.69
C SER A 178 14.38 3.11 -19.43
N LEU A 179 15.69 3.08 -19.21
CA LEU A 179 16.33 2.48 -18.04
C LEU A 179 17.26 3.50 -17.38
N HIS A 180 17.13 3.65 -16.08
CA HIS A 180 17.93 4.57 -15.27
C HIS A 180 18.60 3.80 -14.14
N SER A 181 19.94 3.77 -14.12
CA SER A 181 20.70 3.12 -13.05
C SER A 181 20.98 4.11 -11.93
N LEU A 182 20.67 3.71 -10.70
CA LEU A 182 21.04 4.44 -9.49
C LEU A 182 22.23 3.74 -8.84
N ASP A 183 23.31 4.49 -8.58
CA ASP A 183 24.40 4.01 -7.71
C ASP A 183 24.02 4.38 -6.26
N PRO A 184 23.21 3.53 -5.61
CA PRO A 184 23.71 2.29 -4.99
C PRO A 184 22.84 1.02 -5.19
N LYS A 185 23.51 -0.15 -5.15
CA LYS A 185 23.05 -1.50 -5.57
C LYS A 185 21.93 -2.18 -4.76
N THR A 186 21.10 -1.46 -3.99
CA THR A 186 20.02 -2.08 -3.20
C THR A 186 18.73 -1.26 -3.17
N LEU A 187 18.08 -1.13 -4.32
CA LEU A 187 16.80 -0.40 -4.42
C LEU A 187 15.70 -1.09 -3.62
N ARG A 188 15.22 -0.38 -2.60
CA ARG A 188 14.04 -0.53 -1.73
C ARG A 188 12.73 -0.83 -2.44
N CYS A 189 12.18 0.28 -2.87
CA CYS A 189 10.89 0.51 -3.45
C CYS A 189 11.01 1.82 -4.25
N VAL A 190 10.10 1.99 -5.20
CA VAL A 190 9.88 3.23 -5.92
C VAL A 190 8.51 3.76 -5.52
N SER A 191 8.35 5.07 -5.49
CA SER A 191 7.08 5.73 -5.20
C SER A 191 6.96 6.99 -6.04
N VAL A 192 5.93 7.09 -6.87
CA VAL A 192 5.66 8.25 -7.70
C VAL A 192 4.83 9.25 -6.89
N HIS A 193 5.22 10.52 -6.91
CA HIS A 193 4.49 11.54 -6.17
C HIS A 193 3.00 11.58 -6.61
N PRO A 194 2.03 11.63 -5.68
CA PRO A 194 0.61 11.50 -6.03
C PRO A 194 0.07 12.64 -6.92
N LEU A 195 0.50 13.88 -6.68
CA LEU A 195 0.08 15.07 -7.45
C LEU A 195 1.02 15.45 -8.62
N GLN A 196 2.33 15.35 -8.43
CA GLN A 196 3.35 15.78 -9.40
C GLN A 196 4.09 14.58 -9.97
N LYS A 197 3.47 13.91 -10.95
CA LYS A 197 3.91 12.62 -11.50
C LYS A 197 5.31 12.60 -12.13
N GLN A 198 5.88 13.76 -12.43
CA GLN A 198 7.27 13.90 -12.88
C GLN A 198 8.30 13.64 -11.77
N TYR A 199 7.88 13.63 -10.50
CA TYR A 199 8.75 13.34 -9.36
C TYR A 199 8.45 11.95 -8.81
N PHE A 200 9.51 11.23 -8.48
CA PHE A 200 9.45 9.96 -7.78
C PHE A 200 10.56 9.89 -6.73
N ALA A 201 10.31 9.11 -5.69
CA ALA A 201 11.28 8.80 -4.66
C ALA A 201 11.71 7.34 -4.79
N VAL A 202 12.99 7.09 -4.51
CA VAL A 202 13.55 5.74 -4.42
C VAL A 202 14.13 5.58 -3.02
N ALA A 203 13.69 4.54 -2.31
CA ALA A 203 14.31 4.17 -1.04
C ALA A 203 15.43 3.16 -1.29
N GLU A 204 16.53 3.25 -0.56
CA GLU A 204 17.60 2.25 -0.53
C GLU A 204 17.48 1.41 0.76
N SER A 205 17.99 0.19 0.75
CA SER A 205 18.20 -0.58 1.97
C SER A 205 19.68 -0.97 2.15
N ARG A 206 20.46 -0.13 2.83
CA ARG A 206 21.75 -0.56 3.37
C ARG A 206 21.50 -1.59 4.47
N HIS A 207 21.70 -2.87 4.16
CA HIS A 207 21.37 -4.00 5.03
C HIS A 207 21.79 -3.78 6.50
N ASN A 208 20.82 -3.86 7.43
CA ASN A 208 21.08 -4.26 8.82
C ASN A 208 19.81 -4.85 9.50
N MET A 209 19.17 -5.85 8.89
CA MET A 209 18.11 -6.62 9.57
C MET A 209 18.74 -7.71 10.45
N ARG A 210 19.15 -7.33 11.65
CA ARG A 210 19.70 -8.21 12.69
C ARG A 210 18.60 -8.94 13.48
N THR A 211 17.62 -9.49 12.78
CA THR A 211 16.57 -10.34 13.36
C THR A 211 16.60 -11.65 12.59
N ASN A 212 17.14 -12.70 13.20
CA ASN A 212 17.37 -14.06 12.65
C ASN A 212 16.09 -14.82 12.20
N ARG A 213 15.05 -14.13 11.72
CA ARG A 213 13.82 -14.68 11.17
C ARG A 213 13.45 -13.91 9.91
N TRP A 214 13.30 -14.62 8.81
CA TRP A 214 12.70 -14.12 7.59
C TRP A 214 11.23 -13.76 7.89
N LEU A 215 10.94 -12.49 8.15
CA LEU A 215 9.59 -11.91 8.13
C LEU A 215 9.40 -11.19 6.78
N SER A 216 8.19 -11.18 6.21
CA SER A 216 7.86 -10.14 5.23
C SER A 216 8.08 -8.82 5.96
N LYS A 217 8.86 -7.89 5.39
CA LYS A 217 9.20 -6.61 6.05
C LYS A 217 7.90 -5.97 6.53
N LEU A 218 7.82 -5.64 7.83
CA LEU A 218 6.75 -4.79 8.34
C LEU A 218 6.79 -3.47 7.58
N SER A 219 5.74 -3.20 6.81
CA SER A 219 5.62 -1.96 6.05
C SER A 219 4.70 -1.01 6.78
N ALA A 220 5.15 0.25 6.90
CA ALA A 220 4.26 1.36 7.20
C ALA A 220 3.55 1.77 5.92
N VAL A 221 2.26 2.11 6.01
CA VAL A 221 1.45 2.60 4.89
C VAL A 221 0.69 3.85 5.32
N TRP A 222 0.85 4.93 4.57
CA TRP A 222 0.14 6.19 4.79
C TRP A 222 -1.35 6.05 4.43
N ASP A 223 -2.24 6.69 5.18
CA ASP A 223 -3.65 6.76 4.81
C ASP A 223 -3.82 7.78 3.66
N PRO A 224 -4.26 7.38 2.46
CA PRO A 224 -4.49 8.32 1.35
C PRO A 224 -5.59 9.35 1.63
N LYS A 225 -6.40 9.16 2.67
CA LYS A 225 -7.46 10.07 3.11
C LYS A 225 -6.97 11.06 4.17
N GLN A 226 -5.84 10.78 4.80
CA GLN A 226 -5.30 11.54 5.93
C GLN A 226 -3.76 11.50 5.91
N GLU A 227 -3.18 12.49 5.23
CA GLU A 227 -1.77 12.51 4.80
C GLU A 227 -0.76 12.52 5.96
N ASP A 228 -1.17 12.94 7.15
CA ASP A 228 -0.36 12.99 8.37
C ASP A 228 -0.45 11.70 9.20
N CYS A 229 -1.09 10.65 8.69
CA CYS A 229 -1.33 9.39 9.41
C CYS A 229 -0.86 8.16 8.63
N PHE A 230 -0.29 7.19 9.36
CA PHE A 230 0.14 5.92 8.78
C PHE A 230 -0.15 4.74 9.71
N VAL A 231 -0.22 3.54 9.13
CA VAL A 231 -0.47 2.28 9.83
C VAL A 231 0.74 1.36 9.74
N VAL A 232 0.98 0.57 10.78
CA VAL A 232 2.01 -0.47 10.80
C VAL A 232 1.58 -1.66 11.65
N GLY A 233 1.95 -2.87 11.23
CA GLY A 233 1.79 -4.06 12.06
C GLY A 233 2.75 -4.07 13.25
N SER A 234 2.34 -4.69 14.36
CA SER A 234 3.14 -4.75 15.58
C SER A 234 3.65 -6.17 15.88
N LEU A 235 4.90 -6.29 16.32
CA LEU A 235 5.49 -7.54 16.82
C LEU A 235 5.14 -7.86 18.27
N SER A 236 4.39 -6.99 18.91
CA SER A 236 4.06 -7.12 20.33
C SER A 236 3.01 -8.22 20.58
N ASN A 237 2.85 -8.57 21.86
CA ASN A 237 1.84 -9.52 22.35
C ASN A 237 0.96 -8.81 23.41
N PRO A 238 -0.38 -8.78 23.30
CA PRO A 238 -1.21 -9.30 22.20
C PRO A 238 -0.88 -8.65 20.85
N ARG A 239 -1.13 -9.40 19.76
CA ARG A 239 -0.89 -8.91 18.39
C ARG A 239 -1.80 -7.74 18.10
N ARG A 240 -1.30 -6.82 17.29
CA ARG A 240 -2.01 -5.59 16.95
C ARG A 240 -1.53 -4.95 15.67
N VAL A 241 -2.38 -4.09 15.14
CA VAL A 241 -2.04 -3.12 14.09
C VAL A 241 -2.25 -1.73 14.66
N GLU A 242 -1.29 -0.84 14.45
CA GLU A 242 -1.24 0.46 15.12
C GLU A 242 -1.23 1.59 14.09
N VAL A 243 -2.07 2.60 14.32
CA VAL A 243 -2.14 3.82 13.52
C VAL A 243 -1.45 4.94 14.30
N PHE A 244 -0.57 5.66 13.62
CA PHE A 244 0.22 6.75 14.17
C PHE A 244 0.01 8.02 13.35
N HIS A 245 0.17 9.16 14.02
CA HIS A 245 0.41 10.45 13.39
C HIS A 245 1.89 10.56 12.97
N GLU A 246 2.22 11.40 12.00
CA GLU A 246 3.59 11.64 11.50
C GLU A 246 4.57 12.04 12.61
N SER A 247 4.07 12.68 13.68
CA SER A 247 4.87 13.02 14.87
C SER A 247 5.29 11.81 15.73
N GLY A 248 4.85 10.60 15.36
CA GLY A 248 5.08 9.36 16.11
C GLY A 248 4.07 9.11 17.24
N ARG A 249 3.07 10.00 17.41
CA ARG A 249 2.01 9.82 18.40
C ARG A 249 1.07 8.67 17.99
N PRO A 250 0.84 7.65 18.83
CA PRO A 250 -0.14 6.61 18.55
C PRO A 250 -1.56 7.19 18.60
N LEU A 251 -2.37 6.91 17.58
CA LEU A 251 -3.75 7.38 17.45
C LEU A 251 -4.76 6.27 17.76
N HIS A 252 -4.51 5.06 17.27
CA HIS A 252 -5.37 3.90 17.52
C HIS A 252 -4.59 2.59 17.46
N SER A 253 -5.11 1.57 18.14
CA SER A 253 -4.52 0.23 18.15
C SER A 253 -5.63 -0.80 17.98
N PHE A 254 -5.64 -1.45 16.83
CA PHE A 254 -6.52 -2.56 16.52
C PHE A 254 -5.99 -3.83 17.18
N LYS A 255 -6.75 -4.35 18.13
CA LYS A 255 -6.46 -5.58 18.89
C LYS A 255 -7.69 -6.45 18.86
N ASP A 256 -7.48 -7.75 18.71
CA ASP A 256 -8.54 -8.74 18.85
C ASP A 256 -7.90 -10.09 19.20
N ASP A 257 -8.13 -10.57 20.42
CA ASP A 257 -7.43 -11.75 20.93
C ASP A 257 -7.91 -13.05 20.25
N GLU A 258 -9.09 -13.04 19.64
CA GLU A 258 -9.71 -14.19 18.99
C GLU A 258 -9.24 -14.32 17.53
N ASN A 259 -9.26 -13.21 16.80
CA ASN A 259 -9.03 -13.18 15.36
C ASN A 259 -7.59 -12.78 15.01
N LEU A 260 -6.88 -12.06 15.88
CA LEU A 260 -5.54 -11.53 15.62
C LEU A 260 -4.45 -12.33 16.33
N LYS A 261 -4.17 -13.56 15.88
CA LYS A 261 -3.16 -14.44 16.51
C LYS A 261 -1.75 -14.28 15.97
N THR A 262 -1.60 -13.65 14.81
CA THR A 262 -0.33 -13.52 14.08
C THR A 262 -0.03 -12.07 13.74
N VAL A 263 1.24 -11.76 13.54
CA VAL A 263 1.69 -10.44 13.06
C VAL A 263 1.10 -10.18 11.67
N GLN A 264 0.50 -9.00 11.50
CA GLN A 264 0.07 -8.48 10.21
C GLN A 264 1.26 -7.78 9.55
N SER A 265 2.03 -8.53 8.76
CA SER A 265 3.25 -8.01 8.13
C SER A 265 2.98 -7.05 6.98
N VAL A 266 1.83 -7.21 6.33
CA VAL A 266 1.37 -6.36 5.23
C VAL A 266 0.13 -5.62 5.70
N THR A 267 0.06 -4.32 5.43
CA THR A 267 -1.11 -3.49 5.74
C THR A 267 -1.48 -2.65 4.52
N ALA A 268 -2.75 -2.26 4.40
CA ALA A 268 -3.21 -1.33 3.37
C ALA A 268 -4.47 -0.60 3.81
N PHE A 269 -4.58 0.70 3.52
CA PHE A 269 -5.82 1.45 3.68
C PHE A 269 -6.68 1.40 2.42
N HIS A 270 -7.99 1.34 2.59
CA HIS A 270 -8.90 1.56 1.47
C HIS A 270 -8.81 3.03 1.02
N PRO A 271 -8.74 3.31 -0.30
CA PRO A 271 -8.49 4.67 -0.80
C PRO A 271 -9.59 5.69 -0.46
N THR A 272 -10.82 5.24 -0.20
CA THR A 272 -11.99 6.11 0.01
C THR A 272 -12.90 5.73 1.18
N ARG A 273 -12.70 4.55 1.80
CA ARG A 273 -13.57 4.02 2.88
C ARG A 273 -12.78 3.94 4.17
N ASN A 274 -13.49 3.89 5.29
CA ASN A 274 -12.93 3.55 6.60
C ASN A 274 -12.71 2.05 6.68
N ALA A 275 -11.74 1.56 5.90
CA ALA A 275 -11.36 0.16 5.89
C ALA A 275 -9.83 0.03 5.89
N LEU A 276 -9.34 -0.92 6.69
CA LEU A 276 -7.93 -1.27 6.83
C LEU A 276 -7.78 -2.77 6.63
N LEU A 277 -6.75 -3.15 5.89
CA LEU A 277 -6.39 -4.54 5.63
C LEU A 277 -5.12 -4.89 6.39
N GLY A 278 -5.09 -6.08 6.99
CA GLY A 278 -3.89 -6.74 7.51
C GLY A 278 -3.70 -8.11 6.86
N GLY A 279 -2.49 -8.41 6.40
CA GLY A 279 -2.09 -9.70 5.85
C GLY A 279 -0.96 -10.35 6.66
N ASN A 280 -1.07 -11.65 6.91
CA ASN A 280 -0.15 -12.37 7.80
C ASN A 280 0.69 -13.47 7.11
N SER A 281 1.51 -14.15 7.91
CA SER A 281 2.37 -15.24 7.42
C SER A 281 1.66 -16.55 7.12
N SER A 282 0.38 -16.70 7.47
CA SER A 282 -0.42 -17.88 7.14
C SER A 282 -1.33 -17.66 5.93
N GLY A 283 -1.18 -16.56 5.19
CA GLY A 283 -2.00 -16.29 4.01
C GLY A 283 -3.42 -15.82 4.33
N ARG A 284 -3.68 -15.41 5.57
CA ARG A 284 -4.96 -14.81 5.98
C ARG A 284 -4.93 -13.31 5.83
N LEU A 285 -6.07 -12.77 5.40
CA LEU A 285 -6.40 -11.36 5.41
C LEU A 285 -7.37 -11.05 6.54
N HIS A 286 -7.19 -9.89 7.17
CA HIS A 286 -7.97 -9.36 8.28
C HIS A 286 -8.45 -7.97 7.87
N VAL A 287 -9.76 -7.77 7.81
CA VAL A 287 -10.34 -6.49 7.40
C VAL A 287 -10.97 -5.83 8.61
N TYR A 288 -10.51 -4.62 8.90
CA TYR A 288 -11.11 -3.73 9.88
C TYR A 288 -12.01 -2.77 9.09
N THR A 289 -13.31 -2.74 9.40
CA THR A 289 -14.29 -1.85 8.77
C THR A 289 -15.33 -1.43 9.79
N ASP A 290 -15.96 -0.28 9.57
CA ASP A 290 -17.07 0.24 10.38
C ASP A 290 -18.39 -0.53 10.20
#